data_AF-A0A7Y2GAU3-F1
#
_entry.id   AF-A0A7Y2GAU3-F1
#
_cell.length_a   1.000
_cell.length_b   1.000
_cell.length_c   1.000
_cell.angle_alpha   90.00
_cell.angle_beta   90.00
_cell.angle_gamma   90.00
#
_symmetry.space_group_name_H-M   'P 1'
#
loop_
_entity.id
_entity.type
_entity.pdbx_description
1 polymer ?
#
loop_
_entity_poly.entity_id
_entity_poly.type
_entity_poly.pdbx_seq_one_letter_code
_entity_poly.pdbx_strand_id
1 'polypeptide(L)'
;MIRHLSKWCLLSSFVACASLAQESEPSTHAAKWVFEEAAALSKRDAGTLWGMELDGPMLLVEPESRRVVANRSTEALVHSGDLYVGVLPDSVGIANTSMNWAGREWTMLMWPLPEDDYDRRSLIAHELWHRIQDEL
;
A
#
# COMPACT_ATOMS: atom_id res chain seq x y z
N MET A 1 -26.71 45.38 -52.23
CA MET A 1 -26.48 43.94 -51.93
C MET A 1 -25.18 43.85 -51.13
N ILE A 2 -25.23 43.98 -49.79
CA ILE A 2 -24.06 43.81 -48.91
C ILE A 2 -24.56 43.01 -47.69
N ARG A 3 -24.08 41.77 -47.54
CA ARG A 3 -24.41 40.87 -46.43
C ARG A 3 -23.31 41.01 -45.38
N HIS A 4 -23.68 41.47 -44.17
CA HIS A 4 -22.82 41.36 -42.99
C HIS A 4 -22.86 39.90 -42.49
N LEU A 5 -21.72 39.19 -42.55
CA LEU A 5 -21.54 37.96 -41.80
C LEU A 5 -20.83 38.27 -40.49
N SER A 6 -21.60 38.20 -39.41
CA SER A 6 -21.10 38.20 -38.04
C SER A 6 -20.39 36.87 -37.78
N LYS A 7 -19.07 36.92 -37.55
CA LYS A 7 -18.27 35.75 -37.17
C LYS A 7 -18.34 35.58 -35.66
N TRP A 8 -19.15 34.63 -35.21
CA TRP A 8 -19.16 34.17 -33.82
C TRP A 8 -17.99 33.20 -33.63
N CYS A 9 -16.95 33.62 -32.91
CA CYS A 9 -15.94 32.70 -32.39
C CYS A 9 -16.49 32.03 -31.13
N LEU A 10 -16.90 30.77 -31.23
CA LEU A 10 -17.09 29.90 -30.08
C LEU A 10 -15.72 29.37 -29.65
N LEU A 11 -15.20 29.85 -28.52
CA LEU A 11 -14.09 29.20 -27.83
C LEU A 11 -14.65 28.01 -27.03
N SER A 12 -14.39 26.80 -27.50
CA SER A 12 -14.58 25.58 -26.71
C SER A 12 -13.37 25.39 -25.79
N SER A 13 -13.54 25.68 -24.50
CA SER A 13 -12.55 25.30 -23.47
C SER A 13 -12.64 23.79 -23.23
N PHE A 14 -11.62 23.05 -23.65
CA PHE A 14 -11.39 21.68 -23.20
C PHE A 14 -10.79 21.72 -21.78
N VAL A 15 -11.55 21.29 -20.78
CA VAL A 15 -11.00 21.00 -19.46
C VAL A 15 -10.41 19.59 -19.51
N ALA A 16 -9.08 19.48 -19.43
CA ALA A 16 -8.40 18.22 -19.26
C ALA A 16 -8.62 17.71 -17.83
N CYS A 17 -9.40 16.64 -17.66
CA CYS A 17 -9.38 15.84 -16.44
C CYS A 17 -8.05 15.07 -16.39
N ALA A 18 -7.15 15.45 -15.51
CA ALA A 18 -5.99 14.62 -15.20
C ALA A 18 -6.47 13.38 -14.44
N SER A 19 -6.34 12.21 -15.06
CA SER A 19 -6.49 10.93 -14.35
C SER A 19 -5.33 10.80 -13.38
N LEU A 20 -5.61 10.71 -12.07
CA LEU A 20 -4.60 10.35 -11.08
C LEU A 20 -4.33 8.86 -11.27
N ALA A 21 -3.30 8.52 -12.04
CA ALA A 21 -2.81 7.15 -12.12
C ALA A 21 -2.10 6.82 -10.80
N GLN A 22 -2.45 5.68 -10.20
CA GLN A 22 -1.78 5.21 -9.00
C GLN A 22 -0.29 4.93 -9.32
N GLU A 23 0.62 5.36 -8.42
CA GLU A 23 2.05 5.11 -8.59
C GLU A 23 2.28 3.61 -8.75
N SER A 24 3.05 3.22 -9.78
CA SER A 24 3.28 1.81 -10.09
C SER A 24 3.99 1.08 -8.96
N GLU A 25 4.80 1.76 -8.17
CA GLU A 25 5.55 1.19 -7.06
C GLU A 25 5.39 2.05 -5.79
N PRO A 26 5.42 1.45 -4.59
CA PRO A 26 5.26 2.20 -3.36
C PRO A 26 6.46 3.11 -3.12
N SER A 27 6.22 4.42 -3.02
CA SER A 27 7.17 5.35 -2.43
C SER A 27 7.29 5.11 -0.92
N THR A 28 8.42 5.48 -0.31
CA THR A 28 8.57 5.38 1.16
C THR A 28 7.56 6.24 1.91
N HIS A 29 7.10 7.33 1.31
CA HIS A 29 6.04 8.17 1.86
C HIS A 29 4.69 7.44 1.88
N ALA A 30 4.27 6.89 0.74
CA ALA A 30 3.02 6.13 0.65
C ALA A 30 3.05 4.89 1.55
N ALA A 31 4.17 4.17 1.57
CA ALA A 31 4.36 3.02 2.45
C ALA A 31 4.27 3.40 3.94
N LYS A 32 4.91 4.50 4.35
CA LYS A 32 4.82 5.01 5.73
C LYS A 32 3.37 5.28 6.12
N TRP A 33 2.61 5.92 5.24
CA TRP A 33 1.19 6.20 5.48
C TRP A 33 0.37 4.91 5.71
N VAL A 34 0.61 3.87 4.91
CA VAL A 34 -0.05 2.55 5.10
C VAL A 34 0.33 1.91 6.43
N PHE A 35 1.61 1.94 6.80
CA PHE A 35 2.07 1.38 8.08
C PHE A 35 1.50 2.15 9.28
N GLU A 36 1.35 3.47 9.17
CA GLU A 36 0.69 4.29 10.18
C GLU A 36 -0.82 3.99 10.27
N GLU A 37 -1.49 3.75 9.13
CA GLU A 37 -2.89 3.32 9.10
C GLU A 37 -3.07 1.94 9.78
N ALA A 38 -2.19 0.98 9.49
CA ALA A 38 -2.17 -0.33 10.15
C ALA A 38 -1.99 -0.23 11.67
N ALA A 39 -1.01 0.56 12.13
CA ALA A 39 -0.78 0.78 13.56
C ALA A 39 -1.99 1.44 14.24
N ALA A 40 -2.63 2.40 13.57
CA ALA A 40 -3.83 3.07 14.08
C ALA A 40 -5.03 2.12 14.19
N LEU A 41 -5.24 1.24 13.20
CA LEU A 41 -6.27 0.20 13.24
C LEU A 41 -6.07 -0.74 14.42
N SER A 42 -4.85 -1.28 14.57
CA SER A 42 -4.49 -2.16 15.68
C SER A 42 -4.74 -1.49 17.04
N LYS A 43 -4.21 -0.27 17.21
CA LYS A 43 -4.33 0.48 18.47
C LYS A 43 -5.79 0.82 18.81
N ARG A 44 -6.62 1.09 17.81
CA ARG A 44 -8.05 1.39 18.01
C ARG A 44 -8.83 0.16 18.49
N ASP A 45 -8.51 -1.02 17.96
CA ASP A 45 -9.12 -2.28 18.40
C ASP A 45 -8.60 -2.74 19.76
N ALA A 46 -7.30 -2.52 20.04
CA ALA A 46 -6.62 -2.89 21.29
C ALA A 46 -6.83 -4.37 21.67
N GLY A 47 -6.91 -5.24 20.67
CA GLY A 47 -7.16 -6.67 20.84
C GLY A 47 -8.58 -7.04 21.26
N THR A 48 -9.54 -6.11 21.16
CA THR A 48 -10.94 -6.38 21.50
C THR A 48 -11.54 -7.46 20.60
N LEU A 49 -11.20 -7.45 19.30
CA LEU A 49 -11.77 -8.40 18.34
C LEU A 49 -11.05 -9.76 18.38
N TRP A 50 -9.73 -9.75 18.46
CA TRP A 50 -8.90 -10.95 18.27
C TRP A 50 -8.23 -11.47 19.53
N GLY A 51 -8.38 -10.79 20.68
CA GLY A 51 -7.66 -11.13 21.92
C GLY A 51 -6.19 -10.70 21.94
N MET A 52 -5.67 -10.14 20.84
CA MET A 52 -4.30 -9.65 20.69
C MET A 52 -4.27 -8.44 19.75
N GLU A 53 -3.33 -7.52 19.97
CA GLU A 53 -3.06 -6.42 19.04
C GLU A 53 -2.47 -6.92 17.71
N LEU A 54 -2.84 -6.27 16.62
CA LEU A 54 -2.45 -6.64 15.25
C LEU A 54 -1.13 -5.99 14.79
N ASP A 55 -0.58 -5.01 15.51
CA ASP A 55 0.65 -4.30 15.12
C ASP A 55 1.83 -5.26 14.97
N GLY A 56 2.65 -5.05 13.95
CA GLY A 56 3.80 -5.92 13.71
C GLY A 56 4.51 -5.70 12.38
N PRO A 57 5.41 -6.64 12.01
CA PRO A 57 6.20 -6.53 10.78
C PRO A 57 5.35 -6.61 9.52
N MET A 58 5.58 -5.69 8.59
CA MET A 58 4.86 -5.59 7.32
C MET A 58 5.82 -5.38 6.15
N LEU A 59 5.45 -5.94 5.00
CA LEU A 59 6.06 -5.72 3.69
C LEU A 59 5.00 -5.17 2.73
N LEU A 60 5.32 -4.09 2.03
CA LEU A 60 4.59 -3.63 0.85
C LEU A 60 5.38 -3.98 -0.38
N VAL A 61 4.81 -4.79 -1.27
CA VAL A 61 5.51 -5.40 -2.39
C VAL A 61 4.83 -5.02 -3.68
N GLU A 62 5.58 -4.46 -4.62
CA GLU A 62 5.11 -4.32 -6.00
C GLU A 62 5.35 -5.64 -6.75
N PRO A 63 4.32 -6.30 -7.31
CA PRO A 63 4.45 -7.64 -7.89
C PRO A 63 5.39 -7.77 -9.08
N GLU A 64 5.48 -6.76 -9.96
CA GLU A 64 6.23 -6.84 -11.23
C GLU A 64 7.75 -6.67 -11.00
N SER A 65 8.15 -5.59 -10.34
CA SER A 65 9.54 -5.25 -10.01
C SER A 65 10.04 -5.96 -8.76
N ARG A 66 9.13 -6.54 -7.97
CA ARG A 66 9.41 -7.18 -6.67
C ARG A 66 10.02 -6.21 -5.66
N ARG A 67 9.92 -4.90 -5.91
CA ARG A 67 10.38 -3.87 -4.98
C ARG A 67 9.57 -3.96 -3.71
N VAL A 68 10.27 -3.96 -2.59
CA VAL A 68 9.66 -4.05 -1.27
C VAL A 68 10.03 -2.84 -0.41
N VAL A 69 9.05 -2.36 0.34
CA VAL A 69 9.22 -1.41 1.44
C VAL A 69 8.73 -2.08 2.73
N ALA A 70 9.48 -1.97 3.81
CA ALA A 70 9.19 -2.64 5.08
C ALA A 70 9.25 -1.68 6.27
N ASN A 71 8.46 -1.97 7.31
CA ASN A 71 8.40 -1.20 8.56
C ASN A 71 9.36 -1.72 9.66
N ARG A 72 10.08 -2.82 9.39
CA ARG A 72 11.09 -3.41 10.27
C ARG A 72 12.33 -3.78 9.46
N SER A 73 13.47 -3.88 10.13
CA SER A 73 14.73 -4.28 9.51
C SER A 73 14.84 -5.79 9.32
N THR A 74 15.63 -6.18 8.33
CA THR A 74 16.25 -7.51 8.19
C THR A 74 17.57 -7.35 7.43
N GLU A 75 18.43 -8.35 7.46
CA GLU A 75 19.73 -8.37 6.77
C GLU A 75 19.60 -8.25 5.25
N ALA A 76 18.44 -8.65 4.70
CA ALA A 76 18.13 -8.56 3.28
C ALA A 76 17.66 -7.17 2.80
N LEU A 77 17.44 -6.21 3.71
CA LEU A 77 16.92 -4.88 3.38
C LEU A 77 17.89 -3.76 3.78
N VAL A 78 17.85 -2.67 3.03
CA VAL A 78 18.65 -1.47 3.26
C VAL A 78 17.80 -0.38 3.89
N HIS A 79 18.34 0.31 4.88
CA HIS A 79 17.66 1.42 5.55
C HIS A 79 17.42 2.60 4.59
N SER A 80 16.22 3.19 4.64
CA SER A 80 15.81 4.35 3.84
C SER A 80 14.81 5.22 4.61
N GLY A 81 15.29 6.34 5.15
CA GLY A 81 14.49 7.19 6.03
C GLY A 81 14.15 6.47 7.33
N ASP A 82 12.86 6.29 7.64
CA ASP A 82 12.39 5.52 8.79
C ASP A 82 12.04 4.06 8.43
N LEU A 83 12.22 3.68 7.16
CA LEU A 83 11.79 2.41 6.59
C LEU A 83 12.97 1.62 6.05
N TYR A 84 12.67 0.47 5.46
CA TYR A 84 13.66 -0.41 4.85
C TYR A 84 13.20 -0.78 3.45
N VAL A 85 14.12 -0.84 2.49
CA VAL A 85 13.82 -1.09 1.08
C VAL A 85 14.72 -2.18 0.51
N GLY A 86 14.23 -2.87 -0.51
CA GLY A 86 14.98 -3.91 -1.21
C GLY A 86 14.18 -4.51 -2.36
N VAL A 87 14.59 -5.70 -2.78
CA VAL A 87 13.91 -6.50 -3.79
C VAL A 87 13.73 -7.90 -3.23
N LEU A 88 12.50 -8.44 -3.29
CA LEU A 88 12.26 -9.81 -2.87
C LEU A 88 12.91 -10.79 -3.86
N PRO A 89 13.65 -11.81 -3.40
CA PRO A 89 14.27 -12.80 -4.29
C PRO A 89 13.19 -13.68 -4.93
N ASP A 90 13.41 -14.16 -6.16
CA ASP A 90 12.42 -14.96 -6.93
C ASP A 90 11.92 -16.22 -6.22
N SER A 91 12.68 -16.72 -5.24
CA SER A 91 12.30 -17.85 -4.40
C SER A 91 11.16 -17.54 -3.42
N VAL A 92 10.79 -16.27 -3.24
CA VAL A 92 9.71 -15.82 -2.35
C VAL A 92 8.46 -15.55 -3.19
N GLY A 93 7.36 -16.24 -2.87
CA GLY A 93 6.06 -15.96 -3.47
C GLY A 93 5.54 -14.57 -3.07
N ILE A 94 4.79 -13.93 -3.97
CA ILE A 94 4.14 -12.64 -3.71
C ILE A 94 2.63 -12.88 -3.62
N ALA A 95 2.05 -12.56 -2.47
CA ALA A 95 0.63 -12.64 -2.20
C ALA A 95 0.27 -11.76 -0.98
N ASN A 96 -0.99 -11.36 -0.87
CA ASN A 96 -1.52 -10.87 0.39
C ASN A 96 -1.63 -12.07 1.34
N THR A 97 -0.75 -12.15 2.34
CA THR A 97 -0.71 -13.26 3.31
C THR A 97 0.30 -12.98 4.42
N SER A 98 0.35 -13.85 5.44
CA SER A 98 1.49 -13.94 6.34
C SER A 98 2.60 -14.80 5.75
N MET A 99 3.87 -14.45 6.01
CA MET A 99 4.99 -15.25 5.55
C MET A 99 6.23 -15.17 6.46
N ASN A 100 6.97 -16.27 6.53
CA ASN A 100 8.30 -16.27 7.11
C ASN A 100 9.34 -15.87 6.06
N TRP A 101 10.04 -14.76 6.29
CA TRP A 101 11.17 -14.35 5.46
C TRP A 101 12.28 -13.74 6.28
N ALA A 102 13.51 -14.19 6.01
CA ALA A 102 14.72 -13.74 6.70
C ALA A 102 14.58 -13.78 8.24
N GLY A 103 14.02 -14.88 8.75
CA GLY A 103 13.89 -15.16 10.18
C GLY A 103 12.78 -14.38 10.90
N ARG A 104 11.83 -13.79 10.17
CA ARG A 104 10.73 -13.01 10.73
C ARG A 104 9.41 -13.36 10.06
N GLU A 105 8.35 -13.43 10.87
CA GLU A 105 6.97 -13.47 10.37
C GLU A 105 6.53 -12.06 9.96
N TRP A 106 6.14 -11.92 8.70
CA TRP A 106 5.70 -10.69 8.07
C TRP A 106 4.26 -10.81 7.64
N THR A 107 3.53 -9.69 7.68
CA THR A 107 2.34 -9.49 6.86
C THR A 107 2.79 -8.90 5.51
N MET A 108 2.55 -9.60 4.41
CA MET A 108 2.76 -9.08 3.06
C MET A 108 1.49 -8.45 2.52
N LEU A 109 1.64 -7.27 1.93
CA LEU A 109 0.60 -6.56 1.19
C LEU A 109 1.10 -6.23 -0.22
N MET A 110 0.35 -6.64 -1.23
CA MET A 110 0.63 -6.32 -2.62
C MET A 110 0.21 -4.88 -2.91
N TRP A 111 1.13 -4.11 -3.47
CA TRP A 111 0.88 -2.78 -4.00
C TRP A 111 0.34 -2.89 -5.44
N PRO A 112 -0.57 -1.99 -5.87
CA PRO A 112 -1.30 -1.00 -5.07
C PRO A 112 -2.36 -1.60 -4.15
N LEU A 113 -2.62 -0.91 -3.03
CA LEU A 113 -3.77 -1.22 -2.19
C LEU A 113 -5.06 -0.61 -2.75
N PRO A 114 -6.24 -1.12 -2.34
CA PRO A 114 -7.53 -0.51 -2.70
C PRO A 114 -7.58 0.99 -2.37
N GLU A 115 -8.19 1.77 -3.26
CA GLU A 115 -8.38 3.21 -3.07
C GLU A 115 -9.47 3.50 -2.03
N ASP A 116 -10.54 2.70 -2.03
CA ASP A 116 -11.61 2.78 -1.03
C ASP A 116 -11.05 2.51 0.38
N ASP A 117 -11.44 3.36 1.33
CA ASP A 117 -10.84 3.32 2.67
C ASP A 117 -11.35 2.15 3.51
N TYR A 118 -12.59 1.70 3.29
CA TYR A 118 -13.13 0.54 3.96
C TYR A 118 -12.44 -0.73 3.44
N ASP A 119 -12.37 -0.91 2.12
CA ASP A 119 -11.75 -2.08 1.51
C ASP A 119 -10.27 -2.20 1.87
N ARG A 120 -9.53 -1.08 1.83
CA ARG A 120 -8.11 -1.05 2.21
C ARG A 120 -7.91 -1.43 3.67
N ARG A 121 -8.69 -0.84 4.59
CA ARG A 121 -8.56 -1.14 6.03
C ARG A 121 -8.99 -2.56 6.35
N SER A 122 -10.00 -3.07 5.66
CA SER A 122 -10.44 -4.46 5.79
C SER A 122 -9.34 -5.42 5.33
N LEU A 123 -8.72 -5.17 4.17
CA LEU A 123 -7.56 -5.92 3.68
C LEU A 123 -6.41 -5.86 4.69
N ILE A 124 -5.99 -4.67 5.14
CA ILE A 124 -4.90 -4.52 6.11
C ILE A 124 -5.18 -5.33 7.39
N ALA A 125 -6.37 -5.18 7.98
CA ALA A 125 -6.72 -5.90 9.20
C ALA A 125 -6.74 -7.43 8.99
N HIS A 126 -7.28 -7.89 7.86
CA HIS A 126 -7.32 -9.30 7.49
C HIS A 126 -5.92 -9.91 7.38
N GLU A 127 -5.00 -9.24 6.68
CA GLU A 127 -3.65 -9.75 6.48
C GLU A 127 -2.76 -9.61 7.73
N LEU A 128 -3.02 -8.63 8.58
CA LEU A 128 -2.38 -8.56 9.90
C LEU A 128 -2.83 -9.72 10.81
N TRP A 129 -4.10 -10.10 10.75
CA TRP A 129 -4.61 -11.23 11.52
C TRP A 129 -3.96 -12.55 11.10
N HIS A 130 -3.76 -12.79 9.80
CA HIS A 130 -3.06 -13.99 9.32
C HIS A 130 -1.67 -14.18 9.91
N ARG A 131 -0.99 -13.11 10.34
CA ARG A 131 0.32 -13.20 11.00
C ARG A 131 0.25 -13.75 12.42
N ILE A 132 -0.84 -13.50 13.14
CA ILE A 132 -1.01 -13.91 14.55
C ILE A 132 -1.97 -15.09 14.72
N GLN A 133 -2.60 -15.57 13.65
CA GLN A 133 -3.69 -16.56 13.72
C GLN A 133 -3.31 -17.85 14.46
N ASP A 134 -2.04 -18.27 14.38
CA ASP A 134 -1.54 -19.51 14.99
C ASP A 134 -1.20 -19.32 16.48
N GLU A 135 -1.24 -18.07 16.99
CA GLU A 135 -0.99 -17.71 18.39
C GLU A 135 -2.27 -17.56 19.22
N LEU A 136 -3.45 -17.62 18.59
CA LEU A 136 -4.78 -17.48 19.22
C LEU A 136 -5.37 -18.83 19.64
#